data_AF-A0A538U3B1-F1
#
_entry.id   AF-A0A538U3B1-F1
#
_cell.length_a   1.000
_cell.length_b   1.000
_cell.length_c   1.000
_cell.angle_alpha   90.00
_cell.angle_beta   90.00
_cell.angle_gamma   90.00
#
_symmetry.space_group_name_H-M   'P 1'
#
loop_
_entity.id
_entity.type
_entity.pdbx_description
1 polymer ?
#
loop_
_entity_poly.entity_id
_entity_poly.type
_entity_poly.pdbx_seq_one_letter_code
_entity_poly.pdbx_strand_id
1 'polypeptide(L)' 'QALDRLVQNATLMGANAIISMRFDSSEMASYMTEIVAYGTAVVVEPDASAKPVTE' A
#
# COMPACT_ATOMS: atom_id res chain seq x y z
N GLN A 1 -10.41 -2.18 -5.98
CA GLN A 1 -10.14 -1.30 -7.13
C GLN A 1 -8.99 -0.32 -6.86
N ALA A 2 -9.09 0.63 -5.92
CA ALA A 2 -7.99 1.57 -5.65
C ALA A 2 -6.71 0.89 -5.12
N LEU A 3 -6.86 -0.07 -4.19
CA LEU A 3 -5.78 -0.91 -3.68
C LEU A 3 -5.12 -1.75 -4.78
N ASP A 4 -5.91 -2.39 -5.64
CA ASP A 4 -5.39 -3.23 -6.73
C ASP A 4 -4.54 -2.41 -7.71
N ARG A 5 -4.97 -1.18 -8.03
CA ARG A 5 -4.20 -0.25 -8.84
C ARG A 5 -2.90 0.18 -8.16
N LEU A 6 -2.94 0.44 -6.85
CA LEU A 6 -1.75 0.78 -6.08
C LEU A 6 -0.73 -0.38 -6.10
N VAL A 7 -1.21 -1.61 -5.88
CA VAL A 7 -0.37 -2.82 -5.93
C VAL A 7 0.20 -3.04 -7.32
N GLN A 8 -0.62 -2.97 -8.37
CA GLN A 8 -0.15 -3.11 -9.75
C GLN A 8 0.94 -2.10 -10.10
N ASN A 9 0.75 -0.83 -9.72
CA ASN A 9 1.76 0.20 -9.97
C ASN A 9 3.06 -0.08 -9.20
N ALA A 10 2.98 -0.47 -7.92
CA ALA A 10 4.15 -0.84 -7.14
C ALA A 10 4.89 -2.06 -7.74
N THR A 11 4.14 -3.07 -8.19
CA THR A 11 4.71 -4.24 -8.88
C THR A 11 5.40 -3.85 -10.20
N LEU A 12 4.79 -2.97 -11.00
CA LEU A 12 5.39 -2.46 -12.24
C LEU A 12 6.70 -1.68 -11.99
N MET A 13 6.82 -1.06 -10.81
CA MET A 13 8.06 -0.41 -10.35
C MET A 13 9.10 -1.39 -9.80
N GLY A 14 8.80 -2.70 -9.75
CA GLY A 14 9.68 -3.73 -9.21
C GLY A 14 9.69 -3.82 -7.68
N ALA A 15 8.76 -3.17 -6.99
CA ALA A 15 8.64 -3.25 -5.54
C ALA A 15 8.04 -4.59 -5.09
N ASN A 16 8.47 -5.07 -3.93
CA ASN A 16 7.91 -6.26 -3.27
C ASN A 16 7.09 -5.92 -2.01
N ALA A 17 7.06 -4.65 -1.62
CA ALA A 17 6.26 -4.16 -0.50
C ALA A 17 5.81 -2.70 -0.70
N ILE A 18 4.76 -2.31 0.01
CA ILE A 18 4.30 -0.92 0.12
C ILE A 18 4.28 -0.54 1.60
N ILE A 19 5.05 0.48 1.98
CA ILE A 19 5.10 0.98 3.36
C ILE A 19 4.37 2.31 3.50
N SER A 20 3.98 2.63 4.74
CA SER A 20 3.17 3.82 5.04
C SER A 20 1.89 3.87 4.18
N MET A 21 1.30 2.70 3.93
CA MET A 21 0.08 2.59 3.13
C MET A 21 -1.08 3.22 3.88
N ARG A 22 -1.86 4.05 3.17
CA ARG A 22 -3.10 4.64 3.67
C ARG A 22 -4.20 4.47 2.65
N PHE A 23 -5.39 4.20 3.16
CA PHE A 23 -6.63 4.12 2.41
C PHE A 23 -7.58 5.15 2.99
N ASP A 24 -8.02 6.08 2.17
CA ASP A 24 -8.91 7.16 2.56
C ASP A 24 -10.15 7.15 1.67
N SER A 25 -11.29 7.48 2.28
CA SER A 25 -12.57 7.62 1.58
C SER A 25 -13.21 8.93 2.00
N SER A 26 -13.45 9.81 1.04
CA SER A 26 -14.10 11.10 1.27
C SER A 26 -15.37 11.22 0.43
N GLU A 27 -16.39 11.84 0.99
CA GLU A 27 -17.61 12.20 0.27
C GLU A 27 -17.40 13.58 -0.35
N MET A 28 -17.23 13.66 -1.67
CA MET A 28 -17.05 14.92 -2.38
C MET A 28 -18.32 15.22 -3.18
N ALA A 29 -19.13 16.16 -2.66
CA ALA A 29 -20.50 16.49 -3.10
C ALA A 29 -21.51 15.32 -2.95
N SER A 30 -22.80 15.65 -2.81
CA SER A 30 -23.90 14.75 -2.39
C SER A 30 -24.06 13.41 -3.13
N TYR A 31 -23.26 13.11 -4.15
CA TYR A 31 -23.39 11.93 -5.00
C TYR A 31 -22.06 11.26 -5.39
N MET A 32 -20.89 11.70 -4.90
CA MET A 32 -19.61 11.08 -5.25
C MET A 32 -18.77 10.73 -4.01
N THR A 33 -18.37 9.47 -3.93
CA THR A 33 -17.40 8.97 -2.95
C THR A 33 -16.05 8.80 -3.65
N GLU A 34 -15.06 9.58 -3.25
CA GLU A 34 -13.69 9.38 -3.68
C GLU A 34 -13.02 8.35 -2.78
N ILE A 35 -12.33 7.39 -3.40
CA ILE A 35 -11.55 6.38 -2.72
C ILE A 35 -10.10 6.48 -3.20
N VAL A 36 -9.19 6.74 -2.28
CA VAL A 36 -7.76 6.92 -2.55
C VAL A 36 -6.96 5.87 -1.78
N ALA A 37 -6.00 5.25 -2.46
CA ALA A 37 -5.00 4.37 -1.85
C ALA A 37 -3.60 4.85 -2.25
N TYR A 38 -2.72 5.07 -1.28
CA TYR A 38 -1.36 5.53 -1.51
C TYR A 38 -0.37 4.96 -0.49
N GLY A 39 0.92 5.01 -0.82
CA GLY A 39 2.01 4.52 0.02
C GLY A 39 3.35 4.63 -0.72
N THR A 40 4.41 4.10 -0.11
CA THR A 40 5.76 4.08 -0.71
C THR A 40 6.11 2.69 -1.18
N ALA A 41 6.35 2.53 -2.48
CA ALA A 41 6.80 1.28 -3.08
C ALA A 41 8.29 1.05 -2.75
N VAL A 42 8.61 -0.10 -2.16
CA VAL A 42 9.97 -0.45 -1.71
C VAL A 42 10.33 -1.89 -2.04
N VAL A 43 11.64 -2.17 -2.10
CA VAL A 43 12.17 -3.54 -2.08
C VAL A 43 12.75 -3.78 -0.69
N VAL A 44 12.22 -4.78 0.01
CA VAL A 44 12.71 -5.20 1.33
C VAL A 44 13.37 -6.57 1.25
N GLU A 45 14.32 -6.80 2.15
CA GLU A 45 14.97 -8.09 2.36
C GLU A 45 14.79 -8.53 3.82
N PRO A 46 14.75 -9.84 4.11
CA PRO A 46 14.69 -10.33 5.49
C PRO A 46 15.88 -9.84 6.31
N ASP A 47 15.61 -9.30 7.49
CA ASP A 47 16.66 -8.98 8.46
C ASP A 47 17.11 -10.26 9.18
N ALA A 48 18.34 -10.69 8.92
CA ALA A 48 18.93 -11.89 9.53
C ALA A 48 19.07 -11.82 11.06
N SER A 49 19.00 -10.61 11.64
CA SER A 49 19.07 -10.37 13.08
C SER A 49 17.69 -10.24 13.75
N ALA A 50 16.61 -10.19 12.97
CA ALA A 50 15.26 -10.09 13.49
C ALA A 50 14.89 -11.37 14.25
N LYS A 51 14.52 -11.23 15.52
CA LYS A 51 13.97 -12.33 16.29
C LYS A 51 12.60 -12.69 15.70
N PRO A 52 12.30 -13.98 15.44
CA PRO A 52 10.97 -14.37 14.99
C PRO A 52 9.95 -13.90 16.02
N VAL A 53 8.91 -13.21 15.55
CA VAL A 53 7.77 -12.84 16.40
C VAL A 53 6.97 -14.12 16.62
N THR A 54 7.22 -14.79 17.74
CA THR A 54 6.34 -15.87 18.22
C THR A 54 5.09 -15.20 18.79
N GLU A 55 3.92 -15.52 18.23
CA GLU A 55 2.62 -15.14 18.80
C GLU A 55 2.37 -15.86 20.13
#